data_AF-A0A7X2TQC7-F1
#
_entry.id   AF-A0A7X2TQC7-F1
#
_cell.length_a   1.000
_cell.length_b   1.000
_cell.length_c   1.000
_cell.angle_alpha   90.00
_cell.angle_beta   90.00
_cell.angle_gamma   90.00
#
_symmetry.space_group_name_H-M   'P 1'
#
loop_
_entity.id
_entity.type
_entity.pdbx_description
1 polymer ?
#
loop_
_entity_poly.entity_id
_entity_poly.type
_entity_poly.pdbx_seq_one_letter_code
_entity_poly.pdbx_strand_id
1 'polypeptide(L)' 'MPELDYYLAYDDGNILIRANNNATIPAEVVIDRYDRTLGKWIRDFDMCGIYSGDIPVRTITEAEAYRRIAAGQR' A
#
# COMPACT_ATOMS: atom_id res chain seq x y z
N MET A 1 -4.45 -2.17 17.37
CA MET A 1 -4.49 -1.74 15.95
C MET A 1 -4.44 -3.00 15.12
N PRO A 2 -5.22 -3.12 14.02
CA PRO A 2 -5.12 -4.30 13.16
C PRO A 2 -3.69 -4.42 12.65
N GLU A 3 -3.16 -5.65 12.63
CA GLU A 3 -1.88 -5.95 12.01
C GLU A 3 -2.01 -5.69 10.50
N LEU A 4 -1.14 -4.83 9.97
CA LEU A 4 -1.13 -4.48 8.56
C LEU A 4 0.05 -5.18 7.89
N ASP A 5 -0.25 -5.83 6.79
CA ASP A 5 0.75 -6.31 5.85
C ASP A 5 1.20 -5.14 4.97
N TYR A 6 2.50 -5.04 4.72
CA TYR A 6 3.08 -4.00 3.87
C TYR A 6 3.66 -4.61 2.60
N TYR A 7 3.41 -3.95 1.47
CA TYR A 7 3.85 -4.40 0.16
C TYR A 7 4.50 -3.26 -0.63
N LEU A 8 5.40 -3.67 -1.52
CA LEU A 8 5.98 -2.85 -2.55
C LEU A 8 5.50 -3.38 -3.91
N ALA A 9 4.61 -2.65 -4.56
CA ALA A 9 4.21 -2.89 -5.94
C ALA A 9 5.24 -2.30 -6.90
N TYR A 10 5.72 -3.10 -7.85
CA TYR A 10 6.62 -2.65 -8.91
C TYR A 10 5.78 -2.12 -10.08
N ASP A 11 5.25 -0.91 -9.92
CA ASP A 11 4.61 -0.08 -10.94
C ASP A 11 5.44 1.20 -11.13
N ASP A 12 5.19 2.02 -12.16
CA ASP A 12 6.00 3.21 -12.53
C ASP A 12 6.38 4.10 -11.32
N GLY A 13 7.55 3.82 -10.71
CA GLY A 13 8.09 4.52 -9.55
C GLY A 13 7.89 3.86 -8.17
N ASN A 14 7.56 2.57 -8.13
CA ASN A 14 7.32 1.72 -6.94
C ASN A 14 6.23 2.25 -5.98
N ILE A 15 5.16 1.47 -5.81
CA ILE A 15 4.03 1.87 -4.97
C ILE A 15 4.12 1.16 -3.62
N LEU A 16 4.03 1.93 -2.52
CA LEU A 16 3.81 1.33 -1.20
C LEU A 16 2.33 1.07 -0.99
N ILE A 17 2.03 -0.15 -0.59
CA ILE A 17 0.69 -0.60 -0.24
C ILE A 17 0.76 -1.12 1.20
N ARG A 18 -0.30 -0.90 1.96
CA ARG A 18 -0.55 -1.61 3.21
C ARG A 18 -1.96 -2.18 3.18
N ALA A 19 -2.15 -3.39 3.69
CA ALA A 19 -3.44 -4.03 3.72
C ALA A 19 -3.69 -4.75 5.05
N ASN A 20 -4.94 -4.83 5.50
CA ASN A 20 -5.35 -5.72 6.58
C ASN A 20 -5.96 -7.02 6.02
N ASN A 21 -5.13 -7.94 5.56
CA ASN A 21 -5.64 -9.20 4.97
C ASN A 21 -6.31 -10.14 5.98
N ASN A 22 -6.26 -9.81 7.28
CA ASN A 22 -6.92 -10.56 8.33
C ASN A 22 -8.41 -10.20 8.49
N ALA A 23 -8.96 -9.39 7.59
CA ALA A 23 -10.38 -9.07 7.59
C ALA A 23 -11.20 -10.28 7.09
N THR A 24 -11.98 -10.87 7.99
CA THR A 24 -12.92 -11.95 7.67
C THR A 24 -14.05 -11.49 6.74
N ILE A 25 -14.25 -10.17 6.62
CA ILE A 25 -15.29 -9.52 5.83
C ILE A 25 -14.63 -8.71 4.71
N PRO A 26 -14.98 -8.93 3.43
CA PRO A 26 -14.39 -8.19 2.30
C PRO A 26 -14.56 -6.67 2.40
N ALA A 27 -15.65 -6.19 3.02
CA ALA A 27 -15.90 -4.77 3.26
C ALA A 27 -14.97 -4.14 4.32
N GLU A 28 -14.26 -4.96 5.09
CA GLU A 28 -13.28 -4.53 6.09
C GLU A 28 -11.84 -4.68 5.59
N VAL A 29 -11.63 -5.21 4.37
CA VAL A 29 -10.33 -5.22 3.71
C VAL A 29 -10.00 -3.78 3.30
N VAL A 30 -9.24 -3.13 4.16
CA VAL A 30 -8.54 -1.88 3.92
C VAL A 30 -7.30 -2.19 3.10
N ILE A 31 -7.27 -1.66 1.89
CA ILE A 31 -6.05 -1.54 1.09
C ILE A 31 -5.79 -0.04 1.03
N ASP A 32 -4.63 0.39 1.52
CA ASP A 32 -4.18 1.77 1.40
C ASP A 32 -2.91 1.84 0.56
N ARG A 33 -2.82 2.86 -0.28
CA ARG A 33 -1.61 3.22 -1.03
C ARG A 33 -0.98 4.47 -0.41
N TYR A 34 0.34 4.53 -0.35
CA TYR A 34 1.00 5.79 0.02
C TYR A 34 1.02 6.75 -1.18
N ASP A 35 0.36 7.89 -1.03
CA ASP A 35 0.43 9.00 -1.98
C ASP A 35 1.63 9.88 -1.63
N ARG A 36 2.59 9.97 -2.56
CA ARG A 36 3.81 10.77 -2.39
C ARG A 36 3.57 12.27 -2.50
N THR A 37 2.61 12.67 -3.33
CA THR A 37 2.26 14.08 -3.54
C THR A 37 1.58 14.65 -2.29
N LEU A 38 0.71 13.86 -1.67
CA LEU A 38 -0.04 14.22 -0.47
C LEU A 38 0.68 13.82 0.83
N GLY A 39 1.72 13.00 0.74
CA GLY A 39 2.52 12.54 1.88
C GLY A 39 1.73 11.66 2.87
N LYS A 40 0.65 11.01 2.43
CA LYS A 40 -0.25 10.25 3.30
C LYS A 40 -0.72 8.95 2.64
N TRP A 41 -1.13 8.00 3.49
CA TRP A 41 -1.84 6.81 3.04
C TRP A 41 -3.27 7.16 2.63
N ILE A 42 -3.70 6.67 1.47
CA ILE A 42 -5.01 6.90 0.88
C ILE A 42 -5.65 5.54 0.62
N ARG A 43 -6.94 5.40 0.94
CA ARG A 43 -7.68 4.16 0.68
C ARG A 43 -7.74 3.93 -0.82
N ASP A 44 -7.41 2.72 -1.22
CA ASP A 44 -7.39 2.32 -2.61
C ASP A 44 -8.78 2.36 -3.26
N PHE A 45 -9.85 2.23 -2.46
CA PHE A 45 -11.22 2.42 -2.93
C PHE A 45 -11.51 3.87 -3.39
N ASP A 46 -10.85 4.87 -2.79
CA ASP A 46 -10.94 6.27 -3.24
C ASP A 46 -10.20 6.48 -4.58
N MET A 47 -9.36 5.52 -4.99
CA MET A 47 -8.60 5.50 -6.24
C MET A 47 -9.21 4.59 -7.31
N CYS A 48 -10.45 4.07 -7.11
CA CYS A 48 -11.13 3.14 -8.04
C CYS A 48 -10.97 3.58 -9.50
N GLY A 49 -10.07 2.87 -10.19
CA GLY A 49 -9.66 3.12 -11.57
C GLY A 49 -8.30 2.49 -11.90
N ILE A 50 -7.43 2.22 -10.91
CA ILE A 50 -6.03 1.79 -11.19
C ILE A 50 -5.69 0.35 -10.76
N TYR A 51 -6.36 -0.24 -9.76
CA TYR A 51 -6.11 -1.66 -9.45
C TYR A 51 -6.99 -2.59 -10.29
N SER A 52 -6.71 -2.62 -11.60
CA SER A 52 -6.92 -3.82 -12.40
C SER A 52 -5.64 -4.65 -12.30
N GLY A 53 -5.81 -5.92 -11.90
CA GLY A 53 -4.75 -6.81 -11.41
C GLY A 53 -3.56 -7.01 -12.35
N ASP A 54 -2.51 -7.58 -11.75
CA ASP A 54 -1.23 -8.06 -12.32
C ASP A 54 0.02 -7.22 -12.02
N ILE A 55 -0.05 -6.23 -11.13
CA ILE A 55 1.16 -5.56 -10.65
C ILE A 55 1.91 -6.50 -9.70
N PRO A 56 3.16 -6.90 -10.00
CA PRO A 56 3.94 -7.74 -9.11
C PRO A 56 4.24 -6.99 -7.81
N VAL A 57 3.94 -7.63 -6.69
CA VAL A 57 4.19 -7.09 -5.34
C VAL A 57 5.24 -7.91 -4.61
N ARG A 58 6.04 -7.24 -3.78
CA ARG A 58 6.91 -7.88 -2.78
C ARG A 58 6.47 -7.47 -1.39
N THR A 59 6.28 -8.45 -0.50
CA THR A 59 6.04 -8.19 0.93
C THR A 59 7.27 -7.54 1.55
N ILE A 60 7.05 -6.48 2.32
CA ILE A 60 8.07 -5.75 3.06
C ILE A 60 7.65 -5.58 4.51
N THR A 61 8.59 -5.22 5.38
CA THR A 61 8.25 -4.88 6.76
C THR A 61 7.74 -3.45 6.86
N GLU A 62 6.96 -3.17 7.91
CA GLU A 62 6.55 -1.81 8.27
C GLU A 62 7.76 -0.86 8.33
N ALA A 63 8.83 -1.29 9.00
CA ALA A 63 10.06 -0.51 9.12
C ALA A 63 10.73 -0.24 7.76
N GLU A 64 10.61 -1.14 6.78
CA GLU A 64 11.07 -0.86 5.42
C GLU A 64 10.16 0.16 4.71
N ALA A 65 8.85 0.04 4.84
CA ALA A 65 7.90 0.99 4.26
C ALA A 65 8.18 2.42 4.74
N TYR A 66 8.29 2.62 6.07
CA TYR A 66 8.58 3.94 6.63
C TYR A 66 9.98 4.46 6.29
N ARG A 67 11.00 3.59 6.19
CA ARG A 67 12.32 4.00 5.69
C ARG A 67 12.25 4.54 4.26
N ARG A 68 11.44 3.91 3.40
CA ARG A 68 11.24 4.35 2.02
C ARG A 68 10.47 5.66 1.93
N ILE A 69 9.45 5.85 2.77
CA ILE A 69 8.73 7.11 2.92
C ILE A 69 9.70 8.23 3.33
N ALA A 70 10.50 7.99 4.38
CA ALA A 70 11.49 8.96 4.87
C ALA A 70 12.58 9.28 3.83
N ALA A 71 12.91 8.34 2.96
CA ALA A 71 13.86 8.53 1.88
C ALA A 71 13.28 9.27 0.65
N GLY A 72 12.00 9.67 0.65
CA GLY A 72 11.35 10.36 -0.48
C GLY A 72 11.07 9.49 -1.71
N GLN A 73 11.35 8.18 -1.60
CA GLN A 73 11.36 7.12 -2.61
C GLN A 73 12.14 7.39 -3.92
N ARG A 74 13.18 6.57 -4.12
CA ARG A 74 14.07 6.54 -5.30
C ARG A 74 13.64 5.49 -6.31
#